data_AF-A0A0D3CZ80-F1
#
_entry.id   AF-A0A0D3CZ80-F1
#
_cell.length_a   1.000
_cell.length_b   1.000
_cell.length_c   1.000
_cell.angle_alpha   90.00
_cell.angle_beta   90.00
_cell.angle_gamma   90.00
#
_symmetry.space_group_name_H-M   'P 1'
#
loop_
_entity.id
_entity.type
_entity.pdbx_description
1 polymer ?
#
loop_
_entity_poly.entity_id
_entity_poly.type
_entity_poly.pdbx_seq_one_letter_code
_entity_poly.pdbx_strand_id
1 'polypeptide(L)' 'MHAALLKKLAAQCVIYHLWKQRNNVLHNQITQPPSTIYRLIDREMRNTITSRRNRKQFQDLMAKWMH' A
#
# COMPACT_ATOMS: atom_id res chain seq x y z
N MET A 1 -16.87 10.76 1.19
CA MET A 1 -16.23 10.39 -0.09
C MET A 1 -14.74 9.99 0.00
N HIS A 2 -13.92 10.54 0.90
CA HIS A 2 -12.47 10.22 0.96
C HIS A 2 -12.10 8.82 1.50
N ALA A 3 -12.93 8.24 2.37
CA ALA A 3 -12.67 6.90 2.93
C ALA A 3 -12.69 5.78 1.87
N ALA A 4 -13.52 5.92 0.83
CA ALA A 4 -13.60 4.94 -0.25
C ALA A 4 -12.31 4.91 -1.09
N LEU A 5 -11.68 6.06 -1.32
CA LEU A 5 -10.42 6.15 -2.03
C LEU A 5 -9.28 5.49 -1.25
N LEU A 6 -9.17 5.78 0.05
CA LEU A 6 -8.16 5.16 0.91
C LEU A 6 -8.26 3.63 0.90
N LYS A 7 -9.48 3.09 1.04
CA LYS A 7 -9.74 1.64 1.01
C LYS A 7 -9.37 1.02 -0.34
N LYS A 8 -9.68 1.70 -1.46
CA LYS A 8 -9.31 1.24 -2.80
C LYS A 8 -7.79 1.19 -2.99
N LEU A 9 -7.08 2.23 -2.54
CA LEU A 9 -5.61 2.26 -2.59
C LEU A 9 -5.00 1.17 -1.72
N ALA A 10 -5.49 1.01 -0.49
CA ALA A 10 -5.03 -0.03 0.42
C ALA A 10 -5.25 -1.43 -0.16
N ALA A 11 -6.46 -1.71 -0.70
CA ALA A 11 -6.76 -2.98 -1.34
C ALA A 11 -5.83 -3.26 -2.53
N GLN A 12 -5.64 -2.27 -3.40
CA GLN A 12 -4.75 -2.39 -4.57
C GLN A 12 -3.30 -2.66 -4.15
N CYS A 13 -2.79 -1.95 -3.12
CA CYS A 13 -1.44 -2.13 -2.62
C CYS A 13 -1.25 -3.51 -1.97
N VAL A 14 -2.19 -3.94 -1.12
CA VAL A 14 -2.16 -5.26 -0.47
C VAL A 14 -2.18 -6.38 -1.51
N ILE A 15 -3.12 -6.33 -2.47
CA ILE A 15 -3.23 -7.35 -3.53
C ILE A 15 -1.95 -7.42 -4.35
N TYR A 16 -1.36 -6.27 -4.70
CA TYR A 16 -0.11 -6.21 -5.44
C TYR A 16 1.05 -6.87 -4.69
N HIS A 17 1.24 -6.54 -3.40
CA HIS A 17 2.32 -7.11 -2.59
C HIS A 17 2.14 -8.60 -2.33
N LEU A 18 0.90 -9.07 -2.14
CA LEU A 18 0.62 -10.51 -2.00
C LEU A 18 0.92 -11.26 -3.30
N TRP A 19 0.48 -10.74 -4.45
CA TRP A 19 0.80 -11.31 -5.75
C TRP A 19 2.31 -11.35 -5.99
N LYS A 20 3.02 -10.25 -5.67
CA LYS A 20 4.47 -10.16 -5.79
C LYS A 20 5.18 -11.19 -4.90
N GLN A 21 4.72 -11.35 -3.66
CA GLN A 21 5.26 -12.34 -2.74
C GLN A 21 5.04 -13.77 -3.27
N ARG A 22 3.84 -14.08 -3.77
CA ARG A 22 3.52 -15.37 -4.37
C ARG A 22 4.43 -15.67 -5.57
N ASN A 23 4.71 -14.68 -6.42
CA ASN A 23 5.65 -14.84 -7.53
C ASN A 23 7.09 -15.02 -7.06
N ASN A 24 7.51 -14.32 -6.01
CA ASN A 24 8.85 -14.48 -5.44
C ASN A 24 9.07 -15.88 -4.88
N VAL A 25 8.05 -16.48 -4.26
CA VAL A 25 8.07 -17.88 -3.84
C VAL A 25 8.15 -18.81 -5.06
N LEU A 26 7.35 -18.56 -6.09
CA LEU A 26 7.29 -19.43 -7.27
C LEU A 26 8.58 -19.43 -8.10
N HIS A 27 9.21 -18.26 -8.28
CA HIS A 27 10.39 -18.13 -9.14
C HIS A 27 11.72 -18.18 -8.38
N ASN A 28 11.76 -17.66 -7.16
CA ASN A 28 13.00 -17.52 -6.40
C ASN A 28 13.02 -18.38 -5.14
N GLN A 29 11.93 -19.08 -4.79
CA GLN A 29 11.79 -19.88 -3.55
C GLN A 29 12.02 -19.05 -2.27
N ILE A 30 11.89 -17.72 -2.37
CA ILE A 30 12.13 -16.80 -1.25
C ILE A 30 10.81 -16.36 -0.64
N THR A 31 10.64 -16.66 0.65
CA THR A 31 9.52 -16.15 1.45
C THR A 31 9.94 -14.91 2.24
N GLN A 32 9.22 -13.80 2.07
CA GLN A 32 9.41 -12.62 2.90
C GLN A 32 8.56 -12.73 4.16
N PRO A 33 9.09 -12.32 5.33
CA PRO A 33 8.30 -12.24 6.55
C PRO A 33 7.08 -11.33 6.37
N PRO A 34 5.92 -11.67 6.96
CA PRO A 34 4.73 -10.81 6.90
C PRO A 34 4.98 -9.39 7.42
N SER A 35 5.86 -9.22 8.42
CA SER A 35 6.27 -7.91 8.94
C SER A 35 6.97 -7.04 7.89
N THR A 36 7.79 -7.64 7.03
CA THR A 36 8.47 -6.94 5.93
C THR A 36 7.45 -6.49 4.90
N ILE A 37 6.51 -7.37 4.52
CA ILE A 37 5.46 -7.04 3.56
C ILE A 37 4.57 -5.91 4.10
N TYR A 38 4.20 -5.96 5.39
CA TYR A 38 3.46 -4.89 6.05
C TYR A 38 4.17 -3.53 5.96
N ARG A 39 5.48 -3.48 6.26
CA ARG A 39 6.28 -2.25 6.12
C ARG A 39 6.35 -1.75 4.69
N LEU A 40 6.43 -2.66 3.71
CA LEU A 40 6.44 -2.29 2.29
C LEU A 40 5.11 -1.67 1.86
N ILE A 41 3.99 -2.26 2.29
CA ILE A 41 2.64 -1.72 2.03
C ILE A 41 2.49 -0.34 2.67
N ASP A 42 2.86 -0.17 3.94
CA ASP A 42 2.80 1.14 4.62
C ASP A 42 3.63 2.20 3.89
N ARG A 43 4.87 1.88 3.52
CA ARG A 43 5.73 2.79 2.75
C ARG A 43 5.13 3.16 1.40
N GLU A 44 4.60 2.19 0.66
CA GLU A 44 4.00 2.43 -0.65
C GLU A 44 2.71 3.26 -0.56
N MET A 45 1.88 3.01 0.45
CA MET A 45 0.70 3.83 0.75
C MET A 45 1.09 5.27 1.03
N ARG A 46 2.07 5.50 1.90
CA ARG A 46 2.58 6.84 2.20
C ARG A 46 3.14 7.54 0.97
N ASN A 47 3.94 6.86 0.16
CA ASN A 47 4.49 7.39 -1.08
C ASN A 47 3.40 7.74 -2.10
N THR A 48 2.41 6.88 -2.26
CA THR A 48 1.29 7.07 -3.19
C THR A 48 0.43 8.26 -2.78
N ILE A 49 0.18 8.43 -1.48
CA ILE A 49 -0.56 9.58 -0.97
C ILE A 49 0.26 10.86 -1.14
N THR A 50 1.54 10.84 -0.75
CA THR A 50 2.43 11.99 -0.78
C THR A 50 2.65 12.51 -2.19
N SER A 51 2.91 11.62 -3.15
CA SER A 51 3.11 11.98 -4.57
C SER A 51 1.89 12.66 -5.19
N ARG A 52 0.70 12.46 -4.63
CA ARG A 52 -0.57 13.04 -5.11
C ARG A 52 -1.16 14.08 -4.18
N ARG A 53 -0.41 14.52 -3.15
CA ARG A 53 -0.90 15.43 -2.08
C ARG A 53 -1.53 16.72 -2.58
N ASN A 54 -1.09 17.22 -3.75
CA ASN A 54 -1.61 18.46 -4.34
C ASN A 54 -3.04 18.31 -4.89
N ARG A 55 -3.54 17.07 -5.06
CA ARG A 55 -4.93 16.82 -5.47
C ARG A 55 -5.84 16.90 -4.24
N LYS A 56 -6.92 17.66 -4.34
CA LYS A 56 -7.92 17.82 -3.25
C LYS A 56 -8.37 16.50 -2.62
N GLN A 57 -8.49 15.44 -3.42
CA GLN A 57 -8.91 14.11 -2.94
C GLN A 57 -7.90 13.42 -2.00
N PHE A 58 -6.63 13.84 -2.02
CA PHE A 58 -5.50 13.21 -1.32
C PHE A 58 -5.03 14.00 -0.08
N GLN A 59 -5.46 15.25 0.10
CA GLN A 59 -4.96 16.12 1.16
C GLN A 59 -5.14 15.53 2.57
N ASP A 60 -6.30 14.94 2.84
CA ASP A 60 -6.59 14.34 4.16
C ASP A 60 -6.21 12.86 4.28
N LEU A 61 -5.75 12.23 3.19
CA LEU A 61 -5.58 10.77 3.18
C LEU A 61 -4.42 10.31 4.05
N MET A 62 -3.35 11.11 4.17
CA MET A 62 -2.21 10.75 5.00
C MET A 62 -2.59 10.75 6.48
N ALA A 63 -3.29 11.78 6.94
CA ALA A 63 -3.80 11.86 8.30
C ALA A 63 -4.71 10.67 8.62
N LYS A 64 -5.60 10.29 7.69
CA LYS A 64 -6.49 9.12 7.83
C LYS A 64 -5.77 7.77 7.77
N TRP A 65 -4.55 7.69 7.24
CA TRP A 65 -3.76 6.47 7.20
C TRP A 65 -2.93 6.27 8.48
N MET A 66 -2.51 7.37 9.12
CA MET A 66 -1.66 7.35 10.30
C MET A 66 -2.42 7.24 11.62
N HIS A 67 -3.76 7.29 11.56
CA HIS A 67 -4.67 7.37 12.70
C HIS A 67 -5.53 6.11 12.80
#